data_AF-A0A838NTX1-F1
#
_entry.id   AF-A0A838NTX1-F1
#
_cell.length_a   1.000
_cell.length_b   1.000
_cell.length_c   1.000
_cell.angle_alpha   90.00
_cell.angle_beta   90.00
_cell.angle_gamma   90.00
#
_symmetry.space_group_name_H-M   'P 1'
#
loop_
_entity.id
_entity.type
_entity.pdbx_description
1 polymer ?
#
loop_
_entity_poly.entity_id
_entity_poly.type
_entity_poly.pdbx_seq_one_letter_code
_entity_poly.pdbx_strand_id
1 'polypeptide(L)'
;MAAKKTKESMPVKHARRKLPKRAPGKAIVVSEPVPLSESETKVMTTWLQLHSTAAKPPAFRAEARNGKSTLVPHKEHLPDDLLWDAQLSQALGTVHPEAYLQLLHELHKVVGKVDGMSADGTSPTALNAALAQIAGIAPRDPLEGMLAVQMVGVHAAAMEHLSRSLTNDTDTASQCVARASRLLRIFSVQMDTLNRHRGKAPSEQRVVVEHVNVHDGGQAIVGNVTAPLKRQAGGGGETENV
;
A
#
# COMPACT_ATOMS: atom_id res chain seq x y z
N MET A 1 -95.84 1.82 18.99
CA MET A 1 -95.61 1.42 20.39
C MET A 1 -94.26 0.74 20.50
N ALA A 2 -93.46 1.12 21.51
CA ALA A 2 -92.34 0.40 22.14
C ALA A 2 -91.14 -0.02 21.25
N ALA A 3 -89.87 0.12 21.63
CA ALA A 3 -89.23 0.73 22.81
C ALA A 3 -87.75 0.96 22.47
N LYS A 4 -87.24 2.15 22.80
CA LYS A 4 -85.80 2.47 22.86
C LYS A 4 -85.13 1.55 23.89
N LYS A 5 -84.09 0.82 23.49
CA LYS A 5 -83.10 0.26 24.42
C LYS A 5 -81.80 1.05 24.32
N THR A 6 -81.66 1.99 25.25
CA THR A 6 -80.41 2.57 25.73
C THR A 6 -79.49 1.43 26.22
N LYS A 7 -78.30 1.31 25.63
CA LYS A 7 -77.20 0.51 26.22
C LYS A 7 -76.24 1.46 26.91
N GLU A 8 -76.13 1.26 28.21
CA GLU A 8 -75.29 1.98 29.16
C GLU A 8 -73.79 1.91 28.78
N SER A 9 -73.13 3.04 28.97
CA SER A 9 -71.69 3.21 28.93
C SER A 9 -71.01 2.50 30.09
N MET A 10 -70.17 1.51 29.81
CA MET A 10 -69.28 0.93 30.82
C MET A 10 -68.04 1.81 31.01
N PRO A 11 -67.59 2.08 32.25
CA PRO A 11 -66.38 2.86 32.48
C PRO A 11 -65.13 1.99 32.26
N VAL A 12 -64.29 2.39 31.29
CA VAL A 12 -62.99 1.79 31.04
C VAL A 12 -62.05 2.15 32.19
N LYS A 13 -61.85 1.22 33.14
CA LYS A 13 -60.80 1.34 34.17
C LYS A 13 -59.43 1.26 33.50
N HIS A 14 -58.75 2.39 33.31
CA HIS A 14 -57.34 2.42 32.95
C HIS A 14 -56.49 1.92 34.11
N ALA A 15 -56.29 0.60 34.18
CA ALA A 15 -55.27 0.01 35.03
C ALA A 15 -53.89 0.43 34.49
N ARG A 16 -53.26 1.42 35.13
CA ARG A 16 -51.84 1.75 34.90
C ARG A 16 -51.00 0.54 35.29
N ARG A 17 -50.70 -0.33 34.32
CA ARG A 17 -49.73 -1.42 34.45
C ARG A 17 -48.36 -0.78 34.71
N LYS A 18 -47.91 -0.78 35.97
CA LYS A 18 -46.56 -0.34 36.32
C LYS A 18 -45.57 -1.25 35.59
N LEU A 19 -44.79 -0.69 34.68
CA LEU A 19 -43.63 -1.37 34.07
C LEU A 19 -42.70 -1.82 35.20
N PRO A 20 -42.17 -3.06 35.16
CA PRO A 20 -41.19 -3.51 36.15
C PRO A 20 -39.99 -2.56 36.12
N LYS A 21 -39.57 -2.08 37.30
CA LYS A 21 -38.36 -1.27 37.43
C LYS A 21 -37.20 -2.10 36.87
N ARG A 22 -36.58 -1.60 35.79
CA ARG A 22 -35.38 -2.18 35.20
C ARG A 22 -34.34 -2.25 36.32
N ALA A 23 -33.88 -3.46 36.67
CA ALA A 23 -32.77 -3.62 37.60
C ALA A 23 -31.60 -2.74 37.13
N PRO A 24 -30.84 -2.09 38.03
CA PRO A 24 -29.72 -1.26 37.63
C PRO A 24 -28.81 -2.11 36.73
N GLY A 25 -28.65 -1.67 35.48
CA GLY A 25 -27.81 -2.34 34.51
C GLY A 25 -26.44 -2.54 35.14
N LYS A 26 -25.97 -3.78 35.15
CA LYS A 26 -24.61 -4.12 35.57
C LYS A 26 -23.69 -3.14 34.85
N ALA A 27 -23.01 -2.29 35.61
CA ALA A 27 -22.11 -1.29 35.04
C ALA A 27 -21.22 -2.01 34.04
N ILE A 28 -21.20 -1.52 32.79
CA ILE A 28 -20.17 -1.93 31.84
C ILE A 28 -18.88 -1.52 32.52
N VAL A 29 -18.14 -2.49 33.05
CA VAL A 29 -16.81 -2.26 33.57
C VAL A 29 -16.01 -1.88 32.33
N VAL A 30 -15.81 -0.59 32.14
CA VAL A 30 -14.80 -0.07 31.23
C VAL A 30 -13.50 -0.53 31.85
N SER A 31 -13.01 -1.70 31.41
CA SER A 31 -11.69 -2.18 31.80
C SER A 31 -10.70 -1.07 31.49
N GLU A 32 -9.85 -0.74 32.45
CA GLU A 32 -8.74 0.18 32.21
C GLU A 32 -8.01 -0.26 30.94
N PRO A 33 -7.65 0.69 30.05
CA PRO A 33 -6.97 0.33 28.81
C PRO A 33 -5.72 -0.47 29.17
N VAL A 34 -5.66 -1.71 28.66
CA VAL A 34 -4.53 -2.61 28.90
C VAL A 34 -3.26 -1.86 28.48
N PRO A 35 -2.28 -1.70 29.36
CA PRO A 35 -1.05 -1.00 29.01
C PRO A 35 -0.36 -1.78 27.89
N LEU A 36 0.10 -1.06 26.86
CA LEU A 36 0.82 -1.65 25.75
C LEU A 36 2.08 -2.37 26.27
N SER A 37 2.35 -3.55 25.74
CA SER A 37 3.62 -4.24 25.96
C SER A 37 4.80 -3.42 25.43
N GLU A 38 6.03 -3.78 25.82
CA GLU A 38 7.23 -3.09 25.32
C GLU A 38 7.36 -3.18 23.79
N SER A 39 6.99 -4.32 23.19
CA SER A 39 7.01 -4.51 21.73
C SER A 39 5.95 -3.66 21.04
N GLU A 40 4.73 -3.59 21.57
CA GLU A 40 3.65 -2.75 21.04
C GLU A 40 3.98 -1.26 21.19
N THR A 41 4.57 -0.87 22.32
CA THR A 41 5.05 0.50 22.56
C THR A 41 6.13 0.87 21.55
N LYS A 42 7.08 -0.03 21.27
CA LYS A 42 8.11 0.17 20.25
C LYS A 42 7.52 0.32 18.84
N VAL A 43 6.52 -0.48 18.49
CA VAL A 43 5.81 -0.36 17.20
C VAL A 43 5.09 0.99 17.13
N MET A 44 4.37 1.37 18.19
CA MET A 44 3.62 2.62 18.25
C MET A 44 4.54 3.84 18.16
N THR A 45 5.64 3.88 18.90
CA THR A 45 6.59 5.01 18.85
C THR A 45 7.26 5.12 17.48
N THR A 46 7.66 4.00 16.89
CA THR A 46 8.22 3.97 15.53
C THR A 46 7.19 4.48 14.51
N TRP A 47 5.94 4.02 14.61
CA TRP A 47 4.87 4.48 13.73
C TRP A 47 4.59 5.98 13.88
N LEU A 48 4.47 6.49 15.12
CA LEU A 48 4.26 7.91 15.38
C LEU A 48 5.39 8.78 14.80
N GLN A 49 6.64 8.34 14.96
CA GLN A 49 7.80 9.05 14.41
C GLN A 49 7.76 9.11 12.88
N LEU A 50 7.51 7.97 12.22
CA LEU A 50 7.37 7.92 10.76
C LEU A 50 6.16 8.73 10.27
N HIS A 51 5.03 8.63 10.96
CA HIS A 51 3.79 9.30 10.58
C HIS A 51 3.87 10.83 10.72
N SER A 52 4.58 11.32 11.75
CA SER A 52 4.74 12.77 11.97
C SER A 52 5.64 13.46 10.94
N THR A 53 6.53 12.71 10.30
CA THR A 53 7.52 13.25 9.34
C THR A 53 7.18 12.95 7.88
N ALA A 54 6.29 11.98 7.63
CA ALA A 54 5.84 11.65 6.29
C ALA A 54 4.99 12.78 5.69
N ALA A 55 5.31 13.18 4.47
CA ALA A 55 4.42 14.02 3.68
C ALA A 55 3.08 13.30 3.49
N LYS A 56 1.97 13.98 3.84
CA LYS A 56 0.64 13.41 3.66
C LYS A 56 0.34 13.35 2.15
N PRO A 57 -0.04 12.17 1.61
CA PRO A 57 -0.41 12.07 0.21
C PRO A 57 -1.68 12.88 -0.06
N PRO A 58 -1.88 13.36 -1.30
CA PRO A 58 -3.14 13.95 -1.72
C PRO A 58 -4.27 12.92 -1.54
N ALA A 59 -5.35 13.31 -0.87
CA ALA A 59 -6.55 12.52 -0.64
C ALA A 59 -7.81 13.21 -1.19
N PHE A 60 -8.77 12.40 -1.64
CA PHE A 60 -10.11 12.79 -2.05
C PHE A 60 -11.13 12.42 -0.96
N ARG A 61 -12.21 13.18 -0.90
CA ARG A 61 -13.44 12.79 -0.19
C ARG A 61 -14.59 12.70 -1.18
N ALA A 62 -15.57 11.85 -0.87
CA ALA A 62 -16.83 11.85 -1.59
C ALA A 62 -17.69 13.02 -1.09
N GLU A 63 -18.32 13.73 -2.01
CA GLU A 63 -19.31 14.75 -1.74
C GLU A 63 -20.56 14.51 -2.59
N ALA A 64 -21.73 14.52 -1.95
CA ALA A 64 -23.00 14.34 -2.64
C ALA A 64 -23.39 15.66 -3.32
N ARG A 65 -23.45 15.66 -4.65
CA ARG A 65 -23.89 16.81 -5.44
C ARG A 65 -24.97 16.37 -6.43
N ASN A 66 -26.16 16.97 -6.33
CA ASN A 66 -27.32 16.64 -7.17
C ASN A 66 -27.66 15.13 -7.19
N GLY A 67 -27.55 14.46 -6.04
CA GLY A 67 -27.81 13.03 -5.92
C GLY A 67 -26.74 12.10 -6.52
N LYS A 68 -25.59 12.64 -6.98
CA LYS A 68 -24.44 11.86 -7.44
C LYS A 68 -23.25 12.05 -6.49
N SER A 69 -22.49 10.99 -6.25
CA SER A 69 -21.22 11.08 -5.53
C SER A 69 -20.16 11.68 -6.44
N THR A 70 -19.51 12.75 -6.02
CA THR A 70 -18.40 13.39 -6.75
C THR A 70 -17.16 13.37 -5.86
N LEU A 71 -16.00 13.05 -6.43
CA LEU A 71 -14.72 13.19 -5.72
C LEU A 71 -14.33 14.65 -5.68
N VAL A 72 -14.06 15.16 -4.48
CA VAL A 72 -13.50 16.49 -4.27
C VAL A 72 -12.21 16.37 -3.45
N PRO A 73 -11.24 17.27 -3.66
CA PRO A 73 -10.03 17.32 -2.84
C PRO A 73 -10.37 17.36 -1.35
N HIS A 74 -9.71 16.50 -0.57
CA HIS A 74 -9.78 16.54 0.88
C HIS A 74 -8.78 17.59 1.39
N LYS A 75 -9.22 18.85 1.38
CA LYS A 75 -8.42 19.98 1.86
C LYS A 75 -8.33 19.95 3.38
N GLU A 76 -7.14 19.72 3.92
CA GLU A 76 -6.85 19.94 5.33
C GLU A 76 -6.33 21.38 5.52
N HIS A 77 -7.00 22.14 6.39
CA HIS A 77 -6.54 23.39 7.02
C HIS A 77 -6.20 24.61 6.14
N LEU A 78 -6.02 24.49 4.82
CA LEU A 78 -5.71 25.61 3.93
C LEU A 78 -6.87 25.95 2.96
N PRO A 79 -7.23 27.24 2.82
CA PRO A 79 -8.28 27.68 1.91
C PRO A 79 -7.87 27.58 0.42
N ASP A 80 -6.57 27.67 0.11
CA ASP A 80 -6.07 27.72 -1.26
C ASP A 80 -5.71 26.33 -1.82
N ASP A 81 -6.02 26.12 -3.11
CA ASP A 81 -5.68 24.90 -3.86
C ASP A 81 -4.17 24.65 -3.97
N LEU A 82 -3.33 25.61 -3.59
CA LEU A 82 -1.87 25.54 -3.75
C LEU A 82 -1.22 24.37 -3.00
N LEU A 83 -1.66 24.07 -1.75
CA LEU A 83 -1.12 22.91 -1.02
C LEU A 83 -1.52 21.60 -1.72
N TRP A 84 -2.74 21.54 -2.20
CA TRP A 84 -3.26 20.37 -2.90
C TRP A 84 -2.49 20.10 -4.21
N ASP A 85 -2.28 21.15 -5.00
CA ASP A 85 -1.50 21.07 -6.23
C ASP A 85 -0.04 20.71 -5.96
N ALA A 86 0.56 21.25 -4.89
CA ALA A 86 1.91 20.88 -4.47
C ALA A 86 2.00 19.40 -4.05
N GLN A 87 0.99 18.88 -3.34
CA GLN A 87 0.93 17.47 -2.95
C GLN A 87 0.75 16.54 -4.16
N LEU A 88 -0.11 16.90 -5.12
CA LEU A 88 -0.26 16.16 -6.38
C LEU A 88 1.03 16.20 -7.20
N SER A 89 1.64 17.36 -7.29
CA SER A 89 2.89 17.58 -8.00
C SER A 89 4.00 16.70 -7.42
N GLN A 90 4.16 16.70 -6.10
CA GLN A 90 5.12 15.87 -5.39
C GLN A 90 4.81 14.37 -5.57
N ALA A 91 3.56 13.97 -5.40
CA ALA A 91 3.18 12.56 -5.51
C ALA A 91 3.42 12.01 -6.93
N LEU A 92 3.13 12.79 -7.97
CA LEU A 92 3.20 12.34 -9.36
C LEU A 92 4.50 12.76 -10.06
N GLY A 93 5.45 13.36 -9.35
CA GLY A 93 6.78 13.68 -9.86
C GLY A 93 6.82 14.78 -10.93
N THR A 94 5.77 15.59 -11.05
CA THR A 94 5.67 16.62 -12.10
C THR A 94 5.14 17.93 -11.56
N VAL A 95 5.68 19.05 -12.02
CA VAL A 95 5.21 20.41 -11.67
C VAL A 95 4.10 20.91 -12.59
N HIS A 96 3.81 20.19 -13.68
CA HIS A 96 2.85 20.62 -14.68
C HIS A 96 1.43 20.11 -14.36
N PRO A 97 0.44 21.01 -14.18
CA PRO A 97 -0.94 20.65 -13.88
C PRO A 97 -1.57 19.66 -14.85
N GLU A 98 -1.35 19.86 -16.13
CA GLU A 98 -1.92 19.03 -17.18
C GLU A 98 -1.42 17.58 -17.06
N ALA A 99 -0.14 17.40 -16.70
CA ALA A 99 0.47 16.10 -16.56
C ALA A 99 -0.05 15.35 -15.33
N TYR A 100 -0.08 15.98 -14.15
CA TYR A 100 -0.58 15.29 -12.96
C TYR A 100 -2.09 15.03 -13.02
N LEU A 101 -2.87 15.93 -13.65
CA LEU A 101 -4.31 15.71 -13.84
C LEU A 101 -4.59 14.53 -14.78
N GLN A 102 -3.81 14.40 -15.86
CA GLN A 102 -3.91 13.25 -16.76
C GLN A 102 -3.53 11.95 -16.07
N LEU A 103 -2.44 11.93 -15.30
CA LEU A 103 -2.02 10.75 -14.53
C LEU A 103 -3.04 10.37 -13.46
N LEU A 104 -3.65 11.35 -12.79
CA LEU A 104 -4.72 11.12 -11.84
C LEU A 104 -5.96 10.49 -12.51
N HIS A 105 -6.34 10.96 -13.69
CA HIS A 105 -7.44 10.39 -14.48
C HIS A 105 -7.16 8.94 -14.89
N GLU A 106 -5.94 8.64 -15.35
CA GLU A 106 -5.52 7.29 -15.68
C GLU A 106 -5.54 6.38 -14.44
N LEU A 107 -5.02 6.86 -13.32
CA LEU A 107 -5.04 6.13 -12.06
C LEU A 107 -6.48 5.80 -11.63
N HIS A 108 -7.37 6.79 -11.65
CA HIS A 108 -8.78 6.61 -11.30
C HIS A 108 -9.46 5.56 -12.17
N LYS A 109 -9.21 5.55 -13.49
CA LYS A 109 -9.77 4.52 -14.39
C LYS A 109 -9.29 3.11 -14.07
N VAL A 110 -8.05 2.98 -13.63
CA VAL A 110 -7.44 1.67 -13.36
C VAL A 110 -7.92 1.12 -12.02
N VAL A 111 -7.93 1.95 -10.96
CA VAL A 111 -8.26 1.48 -9.60
C VAL A 111 -9.77 1.52 -9.31
N GLY A 112 -10.52 2.42 -9.94
CA GLY A 112 -11.97 2.53 -9.74
C GLY A 112 -12.77 1.34 -10.26
N LYS A 113 -12.20 0.53 -11.15
CA LYS A 113 -12.83 -0.69 -11.67
C LYS A 113 -12.68 -1.91 -10.75
N VAL A 114 -11.70 -1.89 -9.84
CA VAL A 114 -11.39 -3.03 -8.97
C VAL A 114 -12.40 -3.15 -7.83
N ASP A 115 -13.09 -2.07 -7.48
CA ASP A 115 -13.82 -2.02 -6.22
C ASP A 115 -15.29 -2.47 -6.29
N GLY A 116 -15.88 -2.77 -7.46
CA GLY A 116 -17.20 -3.44 -7.63
C GLY A 116 -18.45 -2.88 -6.90
N MET A 117 -18.30 -1.89 -6.02
CA MET A 117 -19.22 -1.56 -4.92
C MET A 117 -19.77 -0.13 -5.02
N SER A 118 -19.58 0.57 -6.14
CA SER A 118 -20.23 1.85 -6.39
C SER A 118 -20.80 1.84 -7.81
N ALA A 119 -22.12 2.04 -7.92
CA ALA A 119 -22.84 2.06 -9.21
C ALA A 119 -22.31 3.13 -10.19
N ASP A 120 -21.53 4.08 -9.66
CA ASP A 120 -20.89 5.22 -10.30
C ASP A 120 -19.34 5.09 -10.36
N GLY A 121 -18.75 3.96 -9.95
CA GLY A 121 -17.31 3.68 -10.09
C GLY A 121 -16.37 4.60 -9.30
N THR A 122 -16.93 5.37 -8.36
CA THR A 122 -16.26 6.52 -7.74
C THR A 122 -15.97 6.26 -6.26
N SER A 123 -15.00 5.38 -5.98
CA SER A 123 -14.53 5.08 -4.62
C SER A 123 -13.36 6.00 -4.24
N PRO A 124 -13.52 6.97 -3.31
CA PRO A 124 -12.40 7.75 -2.80
C PRO A 124 -11.36 6.85 -2.12
N THR A 125 -11.78 5.73 -1.53
CA THR A 125 -10.92 4.79 -0.83
C THR A 125 -9.87 4.19 -1.76
N ALA A 126 -10.29 3.63 -2.90
CA ALA A 126 -9.38 3.01 -3.86
C ALA A 126 -8.39 4.03 -4.45
N LEU A 127 -8.86 5.22 -4.79
CA LEU A 127 -8.01 6.28 -5.33
C LEU A 127 -7.00 6.80 -4.30
N ASN A 128 -7.43 7.02 -3.05
CA ASN A 128 -6.54 7.48 -1.99
C ASN A 128 -5.48 6.43 -1.65
N ALA A 129 -5.85 5.16 -1.61
CA ALA A 129 -4.91 4.06 -1.42
C ALA A 129 -3.87 4.01 -2.55
N ALA A 130 -4.30 4.22 -3.80
CA ALA A 130 -3.42 4.28 -4.95
C ALA A 130 -2.45 5.47 -4.89
N LEU A 131 -2.93 6.66 -4.53
CA LEU A 131 -2.09 7.84 -4.35
C LEU A 131 -1.09 7.68 -3.20
N ALA A 132 -1.49 7.02 -2.10
CA ALA A 132 -0.58 6.68 -1.01
C ALA A 132 0.52 5.70 -1.45
N GLN A 133 0.20 4.72 -2.30
CA GLN A 133 1.19 3.81 -2.89
C GLN A 133 2.19 4.56 -3.78
N ILE A 134 1.71 5.45 -4.65
CA ILE A 134 2.56 6.30 -5.49
C ILE A 134 3.45 7.20 -4.63
N ALA A 135 2.90 7.84 -3.59
CA ALA A 135 3.69 8.66 -2.66
C ALA A 135 4.79 7.83 -1.97
N GLY A 136 4.53 6.56 -1.67
CA GLY A 136 5.54 5.62 -1.16
C GLY A 136 6.64 5.25 -2.16
N ILE A 137 6.35 5.25 -3.47
CA ILE A 137 7.36 5.10 -4.53
C ILE A 137 8.24 6.36 -4.60
N ALA A 138 7.67 7.52 -4.25
CA ALA A 138 8.28 8.85 -4.23
C ALA A 138 8.93 9.24 -5.57
N PRO A 139 8.14 9.39 -6.65
CA PRO A 139 8.63 9.84 -7.95
C PRO A 139 9.45 11.13 -7.87
N ARG A 140 10.60 11.16 -8.56
CA ARG A 140 11.56 12.29 -8.55
C ARG A 140 11.46 13.16 -9.80
N ASP A 141 10.85 12.64 -10.85
CA ASP A 141 10.69 13.29 -12.14
C ASP A 141 9.43 12.75 -12.86
N PRO A 142 9.02 13.39 -13.98
CA PRO A 142 7.79 13.01 -14.67
C PRO A 142 7.79 11.57 -15.20
N LEU A 143 8.95 10.99 -15.56
CA LEU A 143 9.03 9.62 -16.05
C LEU A 143 8.82 8.62 -14.91
N GLU A 144 9.41 8.89 -13.73
CA GLU A 144 9.10 8.12 -12.53
C GLU A 144 7.62 8.21 -12.16
N GLY A 145 6.99 9.37 -12.38
CA GLY A 145 5.55 9.58 -12.17
C GLY A 145 4.68 8.65 -13.03
N MET A 146 4.96 8.62 -14.34
CA MET A 146 4.30 7.69 -15.27
C MET A 146 4.52 6.23 -14.88
N LEU A 147 5.77 5.87 -14.56
CA LEU A 147 6.13 4.52 -14.16
C LEU A 147 5.42 4.10 -12.86
N ALA A 148 5.32 5.00 -11.88
CA ALA A 148 4.65 4.72 -10.62
C ALA A 148 3.14 4.46 -10.81
N VAL A 149 2.45 5.27 -11.62
CA VAL A 149 1.04 5.04 -11.98
C VAL A 149 0.89 3.67 -12.67
N GLN A 150 1.79 3.34 -13.60
CA GLN A 150 1.79 2.05 -14.27
C GLN A 150 1.99 0.89 -13.28
N MET A 151 2.94 1.01 -12.35
CA MET A 151 3.24 -0.02 -11.34
C MET A 151 2.05 -0.28 -10.42
N VAL A 152 1.39 0.78 -9.93
CA VAL A 152 0.18 0.65 -9.11
C VAL A 152 -0.95 -0.02 -9.90
N GLY A 153 -1.12 0.35 -11.17
CA GLY A 153 -2.10 -0.28 -12.04
C GLY A 153 -1.84 -1.77 -12.30
N VAL A 154 -0.58 -2.13 -12.56
CA VAL A 154 -0.15 -3.53 -12.73
C VAL A 154 -0.39 -4.34 -11.46
N HIS A 155 -0.04 -3.77 -10.29
CA HIS A 155 -0.30 -4.41 -9.01
C HIS A 155 -1.79 -4.65 -8.77
N ALA A 156 -2.62 -3.61 -8.95
CA ALA A 156 -4.06 -3.71 -8.77
C ALA A 156 -4.69 -4.77 -9.69
N ALA A 157 -4.32 -4.78 -10.97
CA ALA A 157 -4.80 -5.79 -11.92
C ALA A 157 -4.33 -7.21 -11.57
N ALA A 158 -3.10 -7.36 -11.06
CA ALA A 158 -2.60 -8.67 -10.60
C ALA A 158 -3.38 -9.18 -9.40
N MET A 159 -3.65 -8.33 -8.40
CA MET A 159 -4.42 -8.69 -7.20
C MET A 159 -5.87 -9.05 -7.56
N GLU A 160 -6.49 -8.32 -8.50
CA GLU A 160 -7.81 -8.65 -9.02
C GLU A 160 -7.85 -10.03 -9.69
N HIS A 161 -6.85 -10.35 -10.53
CA HIS A 161 -6.75 -11.68 -11.13
C HIS A 161 -6.50 -12.78 -10.09
N LEU A 162 -5.68 -12.54 -9.07
CA LEU A 162 -5.51 -13.51 -7.98
C LEU A 162 -6.81 -13.73 -7.22
N SER A 163 -7.55 -12.66 -6.90
CA SER A 163 -8.85 -12.76 -6.22
C SER A 163 -9.85 -13.57 -7.05
N ARG A 164 -9.97 -13.27 -8.35
CA ARG A 164 -10.83 -14.00 -9.29
C ARG A 164 -10.42 -15.45 -9.53
N SER A 165 -9.17 -15.81 -9.22
CA SER A 165 -8.72 -17.20 -9.32
C SER A 165 -9.24 -18.09 -8.20
N LEU A 166 -9.77 -17.51 -7.11
CA LEU A 166 -10.36 -18.21 -5.98
C LEU A 166 -11.79 -18.71 -6.30
N THR A 167 -11.89 -19.54 -7.33
CA THR A 167 -13.13 -20.17 -7.81
C THR A 167 -12.96 -21.68 -7.93
N ASN A 168 -14.06 -22.42 -7.91
CA ASN A 168 -14.06 -23.87 -8.11
C ASN A 168 -13.91 -24.29 -9.59
N ASP A 169 -14.00 -23.33 -10.52
CA ASP A 169 -13.73 -23.58 -11.93
C ASP A 169 -12.22 -23.53 -12.24
N THR A 170 -11.64 -24.70 -12.44
CA THR A 170 -10.19 -24.88 -12.67
C THR A 170 -9.68 -24.14 -13.92
N ASP A 171 -10.48 -24.01 -14.98
CA ASP A 171 -10.05 -23.32 -16.19
C ASP A 171 -9.95 -21.81 -15.95
N THR A 172 -11.01 -21.20 -15.39
CA THR A 172 -10.99 -19.79 -14.98
C THR A 172 -9.87 -19.51 -13.97
N ALA A 173 -9.69 -20.38 -12.97
CA ALA A 173 -8.63 -20.23 -11.98
C ALA A 173 -7.25 -20.22 -12.63
N SER A 174 -6.97 -21.18 -13.50
CA SER A 174 -5.69 -21.31 -14.20
C SER A 174 -5.40 -20.11 -15.11
N GLN A 175 -6.39 -19.65 -15.88
CA GLN A 175 -6.25 -18.47 -16.73
C GLN A 175 -5.98 -17.20 -15.92
N CYS A 176 -6.65 -17.02 -14.78
CA CYS A 176 -6.45 -15.88 -13.90
C CYS A 176 -5.06 -15.89 -13.25
N VAL A 177 -4.60 -17.04 -12.74
CA VAL A 177 -3.24 -17.21 -12.19
C VAL A 177 -2.19 -16.91 -13.26
N ALA A 178 -2.38 -17.38 -14.49
CA ALA A 178 -1.45 -17.12 -15.59
C ALA A 178 -1.35 -15.62 -15.93
N ARG A 179 -2.48 -14.89 -15.96
CA ARG A 179 -2.50 -13.44 -16.18
C ARG A 179 -1.84 -12.68 -15.02
N ALA A 180 -2.17 -13.03 -13.78
CA ALA A 180 -1.55 -12.46 -12.59
C ALA A 180 -0.02 -12.66 -12.61
N SER A 181 0.44 -13.86 -12.95
CA SER A 181 1.86 -14.20 -12.99
C SER A 181 2.64 -13.33 -14.00
N ARG A 182 2.05 -13.06 -15.18
CA ARG A 182 2.66 -12.15 -16.17
C ARG A 182 2.73 -10.72 -15.65
N LEU A 183 1.66 -10.21 -15.04
CA LEU A 183 1.62 -8.87 -14.47
C LEU A 183 2.64 -8.71 -13.33
N LEU A 184 2.76 -9.70 -12.44
CA LEU A 184 3.76 -9.68 -11.37
C LEU A 184 5.19 -9.72 -11.92
N ARG A 185 5.45 -10.43 -13.01
CA ARG A 185 6.75 -10.38 -13.70
C ARG A 185 7.02 -8.99 -14.29
N ILE A 186 6.01 -8.35 -14.88
CA ILE A 186 6.12 -6.96 -15.35
C ILE A 186 6.44 -6.02 -14.19
N PHE A 187 5.77 -6.18 -13.05
CA PHE A 187 6.04 -5.38 -11.84
C PHE A 187 7.49 -5.49 -11.40
N SER A 188 8.07 -6.70 -11.37
CA SER A 188 9.50 -6.88 -11.07
C SER A 188 10.42 -6.17 -12.06
N VAL A 189 10.11 -6.24 -13.36
CA VAL A 189 10.87 -5.52 -14.41
C VAL A 189 10.76 -4.00 -14.23
N GLN A 190 9.59 -3.48 -13.83
CA GLN A 190 9.40 -2.06 -13.54
C GLN A 190 10.21 -1.62 -12.31
N MET A 191 10.26 -2.44 -11.26
CA MET A 191 11.11 -2.19 -10.08
C MET A 191 12.59 -2.10 -10.46
N ASP A 192 13.08 -3.03 -11.28
CA ASP A 192 14.46 -2.99 -11.79
C ASP A 192 14.71 -1.76 -12.65
N THR A 193 13.75 -1.40 -13.51
CA THR A 193 13.81 -0.21 -14.36
C THR A 193 13.91 1.07 -13.50
N LEU A 194 13.06 1.19 -12.48
CA LEU A 194 13.08 2.32 -11.54
C LEU A 194 14.41 2.39 -10.77
N ASN A 195 14.92 1.25 -10.30
CA ASN A 195 16.21 1.20 -9.59
C ASN A 195 17.36 1.65 -10.50
N ARG A 196 17.41 1.17 -11.74
CA ARG A 196 18.41 1.58 -12.75
C ARG A 196 18.30 3.07 -13.08
N HIS A 197 17.08 3.57 -13.30
CA HIS A 197 16.82 5.00 -13.53
C HIS A 197 17.34 5.86 -12.37
N ARG A 198 17.21 5.38 -11.13
CA ARG A 198 17.72 6.03 -9.91
C ARG A 198 19.23 5.86 -9.67
N GLY A 199 19.97 5.28 -10.62
CA GLY A 199 21.40 5.00 -10.47
C GLY A 199 21.74 3.93 -9.43
N LYS A 200 20.74 3.16 -8.96
CA LYS A 200 20.99 1.95 -8.16
C LYS A 200 21.37 0.85 -9.14
N ALA A 201 22.66 0.77 -9.48
CA ALA A 201 23.16 -0.30 -10.31
C ALA A 201 22.86 -1.67 -9.67
N PRO A 202 22.44 -2.69 -10.44
CA PRO A 202 22.68 -4.07 -10.02
C PRO A 202 24.19 -4.18 -9.79
N SER A 203 24.66 -4.79 -8.69
CA SER A 203 26.09 -4.92 -8.37
C SER A 203 26.91 -5.13 -9.64
N GLU A 204 27.54 -4.07 -10.14
CA GLU A 204 28.20 -4.12 -11.44
C GLU A 204 29.35 -5.10 -11.29
N GLN A 205 29.26 -6.25 -11.94
CA GLN A 205 30.44 -7.03 -12.27
C GLN A 205 31.19 -6.20 -13.31
N ARG A 206 32.01 -5.26 -12.83
CA ARG A 206 32.79 -4.33 -13.64
C ARG A 206 33.80 -5.14 -14.45
N VAL A 207 33.47 -5.42 -15.71
CA VAL A 207 34.40 -6.06 -16.66
C VAL A 207 35.34 -4.97 -17.16
N VAL A 208 36.52 -4.85 -16.53
CA VAL A 208 37.62 -4.07 -17.08
C VAL A 208 38.32 -4.95 -18.12
N VAL A 209 38.32 -4.51 -19.37
CA VAL A 209 39.03 -5.21 -20.45
C VAL A 209 40.49 -4.77 -20.40
N GLU A 210 41.35 -5.62 -19.83
CA GLU A 210 42.79 -5.50 -19.92
C GLU A 210 43.31 -6.54 -20.93
N HIS A 211 44.13 -6.11 -21.88
CA HIS A 211 44.77 -7.02 -22.83
C HIS A 211 45.91 -7.75 -22.10
N VAL A 212 45.71 -9.04 -21.84
CA VAL A 212 46.76 -9.91 -21.27
C VAL A 212 47.48 -10.60 -22.42
N ASN A 213 48.74 -10.24 -22.66
CA ASN A 213 49.61 -10.98 -23.58
C ASN A 213 50.12 -12.23 -22.85
N VAL A 214 49.73 -13.40 -23.34
CA VAL A 214 50.28 -14.68 -22.90
C VAL A 214 51.36 -15.09 -23.90
N HIS A 215 52.61 -15.14 -23.44
CA HIS A 215 53.74 -15.60 -24.24
C HIS A 215 53.74 -17.13 -24.37
N ASP A 216 54.45 -17.67 -25.38
CA ASP A 216 54.58 -19.12 -25.59
C ASP A 216 55.02 -19.84 -24.30
N GLY A 217 54.18 -20.78 -23.84
CA GLY A 217 54.37 -21.53 -22.60
C GLY A 217 53.67 -20.96 -21.36
N GLY A 218 53.04 -19.78 -21.44
CA GLY A 218 52.24 -19.22 -20.36
C GLY A 218 50.81 -19.78 -20.32
N GLN A 219 50.27 -20.05 -19.12
CA GLN A 219 48.86 -20.41 -18.94
C GLN A 219 48.18 -19.38 -18.02
N ALA A 220 47.10 -18.78 -18.50
CA ALA A 220 46.26 -17.89 -17.70
C ALA A 220 45.11 -18.69 -17.07
N ILE A 221 44.89 -18.51 -15.76
CA ILE A 221 43.77 -19.10 -15.03
C ILE A 221 42.68 -18.03 -14.88
N VAL A 222 41.46 -18.33 -15.30
CA VAL A 222 40.28 -17.46 -15.13
C VAL A 222 39.35 -18.08 -14.10
N GLY A 223 39.21 -17.45 -12.94
CA GLY A 223 38.35 -17.93 -11.85
C GLY A 223 38.69 -17.34 -10.49
N ASN A 224 37.86 -17.62 -9.48
CA ASN A 224 38.03 -17.11 -8.12
C ASN A 224 39.13 -17.91 -7.40
N VAL A 225 40.32 -17.35 -7.22
CA VAL A 225 41.45 -18.06 -6.57
C VAL A 225 41.46 -17.77 -5.06
N THR A 226 41.00 -18.73 -4.25
CA THR A 226 41.23 -18.73 -2.80
C THR A 226 42.58 -19.37 -2.49
N ALA A 227 43.57 -18.56 -2.09
CA ALA A 227 44.86 -19.08 -1.62
C ALA A 227 44.70 -19.74 -0.23
N PRO A 228 45.31 -20.91 0.01
CA PRO A 228 45.28 -21.53 1.32
C PRO A 228 46.11 -20.72 2.33
N LEU A 229 45.53 -20.44 3.50
CA LEU A 229 46.18 -19.79 4.64
C LEU A 229 47.45 -20.55 5.04
N LYS A 230 48.60 -19.86 4.94
CA LYS A 230 49.91 -20.36 5.34
C LYS A 230 49.95 -20.47 6.87
N ARG A 231 50.00 -21.69 7.42
CA ARG A 231 50.33 -21.92 8.84
C ARG A 231 51.76 -21.47 9.10
N GLN A 232 51.92 -20.41 9.88
CA GLN A 232 53.17 -20.02 10.52
C GLN A 232 53.19 -20.58 11.95
N ALA A 233 54.13 -21.49 12.22
CA ALA A 233 54.78 -21.75 13.51
C ALA A 233 55.79 -22.88 13.23
N GLY A 234 57.08 -22.81 13.54
CA GLY A 234 57.89 -21.85 14.27
C GLY A 234 59.16 -22.64 14.63
N GLY A 235 60.27 -22.34 13.96
CA GLY A 235 61.57 -22.93 14.27
C GLY A 235 62.21 -22.17 15.42
N GLY A 236 62.30 -22.80 16.60
CA GLY A 236 63.15 -22.39 17.71
C GLY A 236 64.34 -23.35 17.79
N GLY A 237 65.55 -22.81 17.70
CA GLY A 237 66.79 -23.57 17.67
C GLY A 237 67.42 -23.83 19.04
N GLU A 238 68.61 -24.40 18.90
CA GLU A 238 69.73 -24.46 19.84
C GLU A 238 69.77 -25.59 20.90
N THR A 239 70.81 -26.40 20.68
CA THR A 239 71.45 -27.38 21.55
C THR A 239 72.20 -26.70 22.69
N GLU A 240 71.99 -27.13 23.93
CA GLU A 240 72.97 -26.95 25.02
C GLU A 240 72.87 -28.10 26.07
N ASN A 241 73.99 -28.84 26.18
CA ASN A 241 74.57 -29.64 27.29
C ASN A 241 73.66 -30.38 28.30
N VAL A 242 73.83 -31.70 28.46
CA VAL A 242 74.76 -32.45 29.34
C VAL A 242 74.69 -33.94 28.99
#